data_AF-A0A7J7CMN1-F1
#
_entry.id   AF-A0A7J7CMN1-F1
#
_cell.length_a   1.000
_cell.length_b   1.000
_cell.length_c   1.000
_cell.angle_alpha   90.00
_cell.angle_beta   90.00
_cell.angle_gamma   90.00
#
_symmetry.space_group_name_H-M   'P 1'
#
loop_
_entity.id
_entity.type
_entity.pdbx_description
1 polymer ?
#
loop_
_entity_poly.entity_id
_entity_poly.type
_entity_poly.pdbx_seq_one_letter_code
_entity_poly.pdbx_strand_id
1 'polypeptide(L)'
;MLLACTDCIFSASMLNPISRSYNSLSWRGPSHNSLSRARKIRRLCITSLITNPESFEVGRLIGSYGFMNVTSYSGFQSGAEVEFSSRALGQLGLQDVGEGSVKIRLYEGRIAQGSLRGTPVIFKVFPGRRAGGTEADMMAANELSAHVFLQSSSKGVCQNLVLLLGGFETKTGEQWLVFRNDGKYSAADYAKVTSENMTKSRSLEQNYWNHFDNEQAIKRRSFFVMKLFQGVMSGLSYMHDHERLHQSLGPSSVVLNTMTERDAAYLVPQLRDLAFSADISYPYLEEGPGTLSEGLWRRASTAGVFTPMEKRAFGIADDIYEAGLLFAYFAFVPFCEAGAMDSLSLQRLLESTFRLDLEATRE
;
A
#
# COMPACT_ATOMS: atom_id res chain seq x y z
N MET A 1 -9.03 -1.95 -26.66
CA MET A 1 -9.29 -0.83 -27.59
C MET A 1 -8.98 0.45 -26.83
N LEU A 2 -7.74 0.95 -26.90
CA LEU A 2 -7.28 2.09 -26.10
C LEU A 2 -7.26 3.33 -26.99
N LEU A 3 -8.14 4.29 -26.72
CA LEU A 3 -8.19 5.58 -27.40
C LEU A 3 -7.17 6.53 -26.77
N ALA A 4 -6.26 7.03 -27.58
CA ALA A 4 -5.33 8.09 -27.21
C ALA A 4 -6.06 9.43 -27.11
N CYS A 5 -5.73 10.25 -26.11
CA CYS A 5 -6.11 11.65 -26.09
C CYS A 5 -4.95 12.51 -25.55
N THR A 6 -4.85 13.71 -26.09
CA THR A 6 -3.68 14.59 -26.20
C THR A 6 -3.29 15.36 -24.94
N ASP A 7 -2.00 15.70 -24.89
CA ASP A 7 -1.21 16.37 -23.85
C ASP A 7 -1.84 17.62 -23.19
N CYS A 8 -1.52 17.82 -21.92
CA CYS A 8 -1.50 19.13 -21.27
C CYS A 8 -0.27 19.25 -20.34
N ILE A 9 0.68 20.08 -20.76
CA ILE A 9 1.90 20.48 -20.06
C ILE A 9 1.58 21.60 -19.06
N PHE A 10 2.16 21.59 -17.85
CA PHE A 10 2.72 22.79 -17.19
C PHE A 10 3.76 22.40 -16.12
N SER A 11 5.00 22.84 -16.32
CA SER A 11 6.03 22.94 -15.28
C SER A 11 5.75 24.14 -14.37
N ALA A 12 5.91 23.97 -13.06
CA ALA A 12 6.07 25.09 -12.13
C ALA A 12 7.26 24.80 -11.22
N SER A 13 8.45 25.15 -11.70
CA SER A 13 9.58 25.53 -10.86
C SER A 13 9.34 26.95 -10.37
N MET A 14 9.28 27.20 -9.06
CA MET A 14 9.69 28.49 -8.49
C MET A 14 10.18 28.30 -7.05
N LEU A 15 11.41 28.74 -6.87
CA LEU A 15 12.11 28.99 -5.61
C LEU A 15 11.54 30.21 -4.87
N ASN A 16 12.00 30.33 -3.61
CA ASN A 16 12.19 31.55 -2.79
C ASN A 16 11.04 31.97 -1.84
N PRO A 17 11.33 32.85 -0.85
CA PRO A 17 12.24 32.64 0.29
C PRO A 17 11.59 33.09 1.62
N ILE A 18 12.38 33.06 2.69
CA ILE A 18 12.07 33.48 4.07
C ILE A 18 11.72 34.99 4.15
N SER A 19 10.65 35.34 4.89
CA SER A 19 10.61 36.58 5.70
C SER A 19 9.60 36.50 6.85
N ARG A 20 10.08 36.78 8.07
CA ARG A 20 9.32 37.07 9.29
C ARG A 20 8.87 38.54 9.30
N SER A 21 7.66 38.86 9.80
CA SER A 21 7.44 39.83 10.89
C SER A 21 5.95 39.86 11.33
N TYR A 22 5.67 40.63 12.38
CA TYR A 22 4.69 40.46 13.46
C TYR A 22 3.42 41.35 13.36
N ASN A 23 2.34 40.92 14.05
CA ASN A 23 1.24 41.67 14.74
C ASN A 23 0.35 42.58 13.85
N SER A 24 -0.94 42.88 14.10
CA SER A 24 -1.82 42.90 15.28
C SER A 24 -3.32 42.94 14.87
N LEU A 25 -4.20 42.87 15.89
CA LEU A 25 -5.68 42.84 15.88
C LEU A 25 -6.40 44.09 15.29
N SER A 26 -7.62 43.92 14.76
CA SER A 26 -8.88 44.47 15.35
C SER A 26 -10.14 44.21 14.48
N TRP A 27 -11.30 44.34 15.12
CA TRP A 27 -12.65 43.89 14.75
C TRP A 27 -13.47 44.87 13.89
N ARG A 28 -14.41 44.34 13.08
CA ARG A 28 -15.86 44.69 12.93
C ARG A 28 -16.40 44.29 11.54
N GLY A 29 -17.58 43.63 11.48
CA GLY A 29 -18.42 43.53 10.27
C GLY A 29 -19.63 44.50 10.37
N PRO A 30 -20.72 44.35 9.59
CA PRO A 30 -20.91 43.63 8.31
C PRO A 30 -21.62 44.51 7.22
N SER A 31 -21.60 44.12 5.94
CA SER A 31 -22.76 44.26 5.03
C SER A 31 -22.49 43.66 3.64
N HIS A 32 -23.59 43.17 3.06
CA HIS A 32 -23.72 42.53 1.75
C HIS A 32 -23.47 43.50 0.58
N ASN A 33 -22.70 43.07 -0.45
CA ASN A 33 -23.26 42.76 -1.77
C ASN A 33 -22.23 42.24 -2.78
N SER A 34 -22.74 41.33 -3.59
CA SER A 34 -22.26 40.64 -4.78
C SER A 34 -21.26 41.38 -5.70
N LEU A 35 -20.24 40.66 -6.18
CA LEU A 35 -20.14 40.15 -7.57
C LEU A 35 -18.73 39.61 -7.87
N SER A 36 -18.71 38.46 -8.55
CA SER A 36 -17.61 37.89 -9.33
C SER A 36 -16.23 37.74 -8.65
N ARG A 37 -15.93 36.53 -8.18
CA ARG A 37 -14.54 36.08 -8.12
C ARG A 37 -14.42 34.66 -8.67
N ALA A 38 -13.65 34.56 -9.75
CA ALA A 38 -13.42 33.41 -10.59
C ALA A 38 -13.38 32.07 -9.83
N ARG A 39 -14.32 31.16 -10.18
CA ARG A 39 -14.10 29.73 -9.96
C ARG A 39 -12.84 29.36 -10.74
N LYS A 40 -11.73 29.14 -10.05
CA LYS A 40 -10.63 28.35 -10.58
C LYS A 40 -11.21 26.97 -10.87
N ILE A 41 -11.51 26.71 -12.14
CA ILE A 41 -11.76 25.36 -12.64
C ILE A 41 -10.49 24.57 -12.31
N ARG A 42 -10.54 23.76 -11.24
CA ARG A 42 -9.59 22.68 -11.04
C ARG A 42 -9.81 21.74 -12.21
N ARG A 43 -9.03 21.90 -13.28
CA ARG A 43 -9.04 20.94 -14.39
C ARG A 43 -8.63 19.59 -13.81
N LEU A 44 -9.51 18.61 -13.98
CA LEU A 44 -9.23 17.19 -13.76
C LEU A 44 -7.99 16.84 -14.57
N CYS A 45 -6.88 16.60 -13.88
CA CYS A 45 -5.68 16.09 -14.54
C CYS A 45 -5.92 14.59 -14.73
N ILE A 46 -6.61 14.24 -15.82
CA ILE A 46 -6.63 12.86 -16.29
C ILE A 46 -5.18 12.54 -16.65
N THR A 47 -4.54 11.68 -15.87
CA THR A 47 -3.20 11.19 -16.17
C THR A 47 -3.32 10.34 -17.43
N SER A 48 -2.85 10.85 -18.57
CA SER A 48 -2.82 10.08 -19.82
C SER A 48 -1.79 8.97 -19.67
N LEU A 49 -2.27 7.73 -19.62
CA LEU A 49 -1.39 6.57 -19.51
C LEU A 49 -0.56 6.39 -20.79
N ILE A 50 0.75 6.19 -20.61
CA ILE A 50 1.66 5.85 -21.72
C ILE A 50 1.48 4.37 -22.06
N THR A 51 1.07 4.09 -23.30
CA THR A 51 0.75 2.72 -23.76
C THR A 51 1.70 2.20 -24.84
N ASN A 52 2.55 3.07 -25.41
CA ASN A 52 3.53 2.66 -26.40
C ASN A 52 4.78 2.09 -25.71
N PRO A 53 5.16 0.82 -25.94
CA PRO A 53 6.35 0.23 -25.34
C PRO A 53 7.64 0.98 -25.70
N GLU A 54 7.73 1.56 -26.90
CA GLU A 54 8.90 2.33 -27.37
C GLU A 54 9.12 3.65 -26.61
N SER A 55 8.15 4.05 -25.77
CA SER A 55 8.28 5.19 -24.87
C SER A 55 9.05 4.87 -23.58
N PHE A 56 9.49 3.62 -23.41
CA PHE A 56 10.14 3.13 -22.20
C PHE A 56 11.51 2.50 -22.49
N GLU A 57 12.48 2.82 -21.64
CA GLU A 57 13.77 2.13 -21.56
C GLU A 57 13.73 1.15 -20.39
N VAL A 58 13.73 -0.16 -20.69
CA VAL A 58 13.76 -1.21 -19.67
C VAL A 58 15.21 -1.51 -19.28
N GLY A 59 15.47 -1.53 -17.98
CA GLY A 59 16.77 -1.81 -17.39
C GLY A 59 16.84 -3.20 -16.74
N ARG A 60 17.52 -3.25 -15.59
CA ARG A 60 17.85 -4.50 -14.89
C ARG A 60 16.63 -5.11 -14.18
N LEU A 61 16.56 -6.44 -14.15
CA LEU A 61 15.68 -7.20 -13.25
C LEU A 61 16.08 -6.96 -11.77
N ILE A 62 15.15 -6.43 -10.98
CA ILE A 62 15.33 -6.13 -9.55
C ILE A 62 14.99 -7.36 -8.71
N GLY A 63 13.94 -8.08 -9.11
CA GLY A 63 13.46 -9.22 -8.37
C GLY A 63 12.24 -9.85 -9.02
N SER A 64 11.79 -10.93 -8.40
CA SER A 64 10.53 -11.56 -8.72
C SER A 64 9.88 -12.00 -7.43
N TYR A 65 8.56 -11.87 -7.35
CA TYR A 65 7.79 -12.37 -6.22
C TYR A 65 6.54 -13.08 -6.74
N GLY A 66 6.15 -14.12 -6.02
CA GLY A 66 4.82 -14.69 -6.13
C GLY A 66 3.86 -13.91 -5.24
N PHE A 67 2.57 -14.09 -5.47
CA PHE A 67 1.57 -13.60 -4.52
C PHE A 67 1.40 -14.59 -3.37
N MET A 68 1.27 -14.03 -2.17
CA MET A 68 0.71 -14.68 -0.99
C MET A 68 -0.55 -13.92 -0.61
N ASN A 69 -1.67 -14.61 -0.48
CA ASN A 69 -2.86 -14.02 0.12
C ASN A 69 -2.63 -13.92 1.63
N VAL A 70 -2.69 -12.71 2.20
CA VAL A 70 -2.48 -12.48 3.64
C VAL A 70 -3.80 -12.34 4.39
N THR A 71 -4.97 -12.52 3.74
CA THR A 71 -6.24 -12.41 4.47
C THR A 71 -6.47 -13.63 5.37
N SER A 72 -6.06 -13.53 6.63
CA SER A 72 -6.12 -14.58 7.65
C SER A 72 -7.41 -14.61 8.46
N TYR A 73 -8.35 -13.68 8.24
CA TYR A 73 -9.51 -13.54 9.12
C TYR A 73 -10.56 -14.64 8.89
N SER A 74 -10.33 -15.86 9.38
CA SER A 74 -11.42 -16.78 9.69
C SER A 74 -12.16 -16.24 10.91
N GLY A 75 -13.41 -15.78 10.72
CA GLY A 75 -14.24 -15.30 11.82
C GLY A 75 -14.24 -16.27 13.01
N PHE A 76 -14.10 -15.71 14.21
CA PHE A 76 -14.10 -16.44 15.49
C PHE A 76 -15.19 -17.54 15.52
N GLN A 77 -14.78 -18.81 15.43
CA GLN A 77 -15.65 -19.93 15.80
C GLN A 77 -15.56 -20.09 17.31
N SER A 78 -16.56 -19.57 18.03
CA SER A 78 -16.76 -19.86 19.44
C SER A 78 -17.19 -21.33 19.58
N GLY A 79 -16.33 -22.19 20.15
CA GLY A 79 -16.77 -23.51 20.64
C GLY A 79 -15.70 -24.60 20.68
N ALA A 80 -15.33 -24.96 21.91
CA ALA A 80 -14.77 -26.25 22.37
C ALA A 80 -13.28 -26.57 22.12
N GLU A 81 -12.66 -27.01 23.22
CA GLU A 81 -11.33 -27.63 23.32
C GLU A 81 -11.07 -28.65 22.23
N VAL A 82 -9.95 -28.53 21.50
CA VAL A 82 -9.34 -29.67 20.82
C VAL A 82 -7.83 -29.60 20.96
N GLU A 83 -7.28 -30.66 21.52
CA GLU A 83 -5.88 -30.93 21.78
C GLU A 83 -4.97 -30.73 20.55
N PHE A 84 -3.79 -30.21 20.85
CA PHE A 84 -2.69 -30.04 19.92
C PHE A 84 -2.28 -31.36 19.25
N SER A 85 -2.40 -31.42 17.93
CA SER A 85 -1.59 -32.33 17.10
C SER A 85 -0.90 -31.54 15.99
N SER A 86 0.42 -31.70 15.92
CA SER A 86 1.38 -30.97 15.09
C SER A 86 1.35 -31.35 13.59
N ARG A 87 0.16 -31.58 13.03
CA ARG A 87 0.01 -32.08 11.64
C ARG A 87 -0.93 -31.29 10.73
N ALA A 88 -1.44 -30.13 11.15
CA ALA A 88 -2.36 -29.31 10.36
C ALA A 88 -1.75 -28.02 9.80
N LEU A 89 -0.47 -28.05 9.38
CA LEU A 89 0.22 -26.91 8.76
C LEU A 89 -0.04 -26.83 7.23
N GLY A 90 -1.30 -26.97 6.80
CA GLY A 90 -1.62 -27.17 5.39
C GLY A 90 -2.99 -26.70 4.90
N GLN A 91 -3.66 -25.80 5.61
CA GLN A 91 -4.94 -25.24 5.16
C GLN A 91 -5.13 -23.79 5.66
N LEU A 92 -4.21 -22.91 5.28
CA LEU A 92 -4.42 -21.47 5.37
C LEU A 92 -5.28 -21.04 4.17
N GLY A 93 -6.43 -20.46 4.48
CA GLY A 93 -7.59 -20.32 3.59
C GLY A 93 -7.34 -19.59 2.26
N LEU A 94 -7.81 -20.24 1.21
CA LEU A 94 -7.78 -19.83 -0.19
C LEU A 94 -8.61 -18.57 -0.46
N GLN A 95 -7.96 -17.53 -0.95
CA GLN A 95 -8.41 -16.82 -2.14
C GLN A 95 -7.86 -17.66 -3.31
N ASP A 96 -8.67 -18.05 -4.28
CA ASP A 96 -8.39 -19.17 -5.21
C ASP A 96 -7.25 -18.94 -6.23
N VAL A 97 -6.31 -18.06 -5.93
CA VAL A 97 -4.99 -18.00 -6.57
C VAL A 97 -4.01 -18.70 -5.63
N GLY A 98 -3.67 -19.96 -5.93
CA GLY A 98 -2.70 -20.71 -5.14
C GLY A 98 -1.39 -19.94 -4.99
N GLU A 99 -0.86 -19.88 -3.77
CA GLU A 99 0.42 -19.27 -3.45
C GLU A 99 1.50 -19.74 -4.46
N GLY A 100 2.12 -18.81 -5.17
CA GLY A 100 3.16 -19.11 -6.16
C GLY A 100 2.69 -19.50 -7.58
N SER A 101 1.38 -19.46 -7.90
CA SER A 101 0.87 -19.73 -9.26
C SER A 101 1.25 -18.65 -10.29
N VAL A 102 1.30 -17.39 -9.87
CA VAL A 102 1.69 -16.25 -10.72
C VAL A 102 3.01 -15.65 -10.23
N LYS A 103 4.05 -15.72 -11.07
CA LYS A 103 5.37 -15.13 -10.80
C LYS A 103 5.51 -13.77 -11.47
N ILE A 104 5.40 -12.70 -10.70
CA ILE A 104 5.66 -11.34 -11.17
C ILE A 104 7.16 -11.08 -11.21
N ARG A 105 7.60 -10.34 -12.23
CA ARG A 105 8.97 -9.81 -12.30
C ARG A 105 8.94 -8.28 -12.19
N LEU A 106 9.92 -7.74 -11.48
CA LEU A 106 10.14 -6.31 -11.33
C LEU A 106 11.40 -5.88 -12.07
N TYR A 107 11.30 -4.88 -12.94
CA TYR A 107 12.44 -4.29 -13.64
C TYR A 107 12.56 -2.79 -13.33
N GLU A 108 13.79 -2.28 -13.21
CA GLU A 108 14.00 -0.83 -13.24
C GLU A 108 13.88 -0.34 -14.68
N GLY A 109 13.60 0.95 -14.86
CA GLY A 109 13.96 1.65 -16.08
C GLY A 109 13.53 3.10 -16.07
N ARG A 110 13.31 3.67 -17.24
CA ARG A 110 13.03 5.11 -17.41
C ARG A 110 12.06 5.37 -18.56
N ILE A 111 11.42 6.53 -18.53
CA ILE A 111 10.66 7.04 -19.67
C ILE A 111 11.65 7.61 -20.70
N ALA A 112 11.58 7.12 -21.93
CA ALA A 112 12.50 7.47 -23.02
C ALA A 112 12.06 8.73 -23.79
N GLN A 113 10.76 8.98 -23.88
CA GLN A 113 10.16 10.00 -24.75
C GLN A 113 9.03 10.76 -24.05
N GLY A 114 8.66 11.93 -24.59
CA GLY A 114 7.57 12.76 -24.06
C GLY A 114 7.96 13.68 -22.90
N SER A 115 6.97 14.31 -22.28
CA SER A 115 7.14 15.31 -21.22
C SER A 115 7.74 14.75 -19.92
N LEU A 116 7.60 13.44 -19.70
CA LEU A 116 8.14 12.73 -18.54
C LEU A 116 9.50 12.06 -18.81
N ARG A 117 10.17 12.39 -19.91
CA ARG A 117 11.47 11.81 -20.29
C ARG A 117 12.47 11.87 -19.13
N GLY A 118 13.18 10.77 -18.90
CA GLY A 118 14.17 10.60 -17.83
C GLY A 118 13.57 10.21 -16.47
N THR A 119 12.24 10.25 -16.31
CA THR A 119 11.59 9.84 -15.06
C THR A 119 11.89 8.36 -14.77
N PRO A 120 12.40 8.02 -13.58
CA PRO A 120 12.65 6.63 -13.21
C PRO A 120 11.33 5.90 -12.95
N VAL A 121 11.26 4.66 -13.40
CA VAL A 121 10.06 3.81 -13.29
C VAL A 121 10.42 2.40 -12.82
N ILE A 122 9.41 1.73 -12.29
CA ILE A 122 9.43 0.29 -12.00
C ILE A 122 8.40 -0.38 -12.91
N PHE A 123 8.84 -1.40 -13.64
CA PHE A 123 7.95 -2.26 -14.40
C PHE A 123 7.53 -3.43 -13.54
N LYS A 124 6.22 -3.62 -13.41
CA LYS A 124 5.62 -4.81 -12.84
C LYS A 124 5.10 -5.68 -13.98
N VAL A 125 5.73 -6.83 -14.16
CA VAL A 125 5.52 -7.70 -15.33
C VAL A 125 4.78 -8.95 -14.92
N PHE A 126 3.55 -9.07 -15.40
CA PHE A 126 2.72 -10.25 -15.26
C PHE A 126 3.01 -11.23 -16.41
N PRO A 127 3.18 -12.53 -16.11
CA PRO A 127 3.34 -13.53 -17.14
C PRO A 127 2.07 -13.62 -17.99
N GLY A 128 2.22 -13.81 -19.30
CA GLY A 128 1.06 -14.03 -20.17
C GLY A 128 0.36 -15.36 -19.90
N ARG A 129 -0.86 -15.54 -20.43
CA ARG A 129 -1.73 -16.72 -20.18
C ARG A 129 -1.05 -18.08 -20.26
N ARG A 130 -0.09 -18.25 -21.17
CA ARG A 130 0.62 -19.53 -21.37
C ARG A 130 1.48 -19.92 -20.16
N ALA A 131 2.00 -18.96 -19.42
CA ALA A 131 2.89 -19.19 -18.28
C ALA A 131 2.22 -18.89 -16.93
N GLY A 132 1.26 -17.96 -16.89
CA GLY A 132 0.61 -17.50 -15.66
C GLY A 132 -0.88 -17.85 -15.52
N GLY A 133 -1.43 -18.60 -16.48
CA GLY A 133 -2.86 -18.92 -16.48
C GLY A 133 -3.75 -17.71 -16.72
N THR A 134 -5.05 -17.90 -16.48
CA THR A 134 -6.06 -16.83 -16.53
C THR A 134 -5.93 -15.86 -15.36
N GLU A 135 -5.35 -16.32 -14.26
CA GLU A 135 -5.15 -15.60 -13.03
C GLU A 135 -4.21 -14.41 -13.24
N ALA A 136 -3.07 -14.61 -13.91
CA ALA A 136 -2.11 -13.54 -14.15
C ALA A 136 -2.71 -12.36 -14.92
N ASP A 137 -3.54 -12.64 -15.93
CA ASP A 137 -4.24 -11.62 -16.70
C ASP A 137 -5.29 -10.89 -15.88
N MET A 138 -6.06 -11.62 -15.08
CA MET A 138 -7.06 -11.03 -14.19
C MET A 138 -6.38 -10.11 -13.16
N MET A 139 -5.26 -10.53 -12.60
CA MET A 139 -4.51 -9.74 -11.62
C MET A 139 -3.93 -8.46 -12.23
N ALA A 140 -3.33 -8.56 -13.43
CA ALA A 140 -2.82 -7.41 -14.16
C ALA A 140 -3.94 -6.41 -14.51
N ALA A 141 -5.05 -6.93 -15.03
CA ALA A 141 -6.21 -6.12 -15.38
C ALA A 141 -6.83 -5.45 -14.15
N ASN A 142 -6.95 -6.17 -13.04
CA ASN A 142 -7.50 -5.63 -11.81
C ASN A 142 -6.61 -4.53 -11.24
N GLU A 143 -5.29 -4.74 -11.15
CA GLU A 143 -4.34 -3.72 -10.68
C GLU A 143 -4.35 -2.47 -11.57
N LEU A 144 -4.34 -2.65 -12.90
CA LEU A 144 -4.47 -1.55 -13.85
C LEU A 144 -5.77 -0.77 -13.62
N SER A 145 -6.90 -1.48 -13.51
CA SER A 145 -8.22 -0.86 -13.32
C SER A 145 -8.31 -0.09 -12.00
N ALA A 146 -7.78 -0.65 -10.91
CA ALA A 146 -7.77 -0.04 -9.59
C ALA A 146 -6.97 1.27 -9.61
N HIS A 147 -5.76 1.25 -10.19
CA HIS A 147 -4.94 2.46 -10.30
C HIS A 147 -5.58 3.52 -11.20
N VAL A 148 -6.11 3.14 -12.37
CA VAL A 148 -6.80 4.08 -13.27
C VAL A 148 -7.97 4.74 -12.55
N PHE A 149 -8.79 3.94 -11.87
CA PHE A 149 -9.95 4.42 -11.13
C PHE A 149 -9.54 5.40 -10.02
N LEU A 150 -8.60 5.00 -9.14
CA LEU A 150 -8.13 5.84 -8.04
C LEU A 150 -7.44 7.13 -8.53
N GLN A 151 -6.72 7.08 -9.65
CA GLN A 151 -6.06 8.28 -10.22
C GLN A 151 -7.00 9.22 -10.98
N SER A 152 -8.17 8.74 -11.39
CA SER A 152 -9.18 9.54 -12.11
C SER A 152 -10.05 10.42 -11.19
N SER A 153 -9.83 10.34 -9.87
CA SER A 153 -10.65 11.05 -8.88
C SER A 153 -10.58 12.58 -9.01
N SER A 154 -11.74 13.22 -8.80
CA SER A 154 -11.86 14.68 -8.71
C SER A 154 -11.15 15.30 -7.49
N LYS A 155 -10.85 14.49 -6.47
CA LYS A 155 -10.08 14.89 -5.28
C LYS A 155 -8.57 15.01 -5.58
N GLY A 156 -8.13 14.61 -6.77
CA GLY A 156 -6.73 14.56 -7.17
C GLY A 156 -6.06 13.24 -6.79
N VAL A 157 -4.79 13.08 -7.18
CA VAL A 157 -4.01 11.86 -6.93
C VAL A 157 -3.51 11.83 -5.48
N CYS A 158 -3.73 10.71 -4.79
CA CYS A 158 -3.20 10.49 -3.45
C CYS A 158 -1.68 10.31 -3.48
N GLN A 159 -0.93 11.12 -2.73
CA GLN A 159 0.52 11.00 -2.61
C GLN A 159 0.97 9.71 -1.91
N ASN A 160 0.09 9.09 -1.13
CA ASN A 160 0.32 7.86 -0.37
C ASN A 160 -0.09 6.59 -1.13
N LEU A 161 -0.35 6.70 -2.44
CA LEU A 161 -0.50 5.56 -3.35
C LEU A 161 0.56 5.69 -4.45
N VAL A 162 1.10 4.56 -4.93
CA VAL A 162 2.02 4.59 -6.06
C VAL A 162 1.31 5.05 -7.34
N LEU A 163 2.03 5.83 -8.15
CA LEU A 163 1.48 6.41 -9.38
C LEU A 163 1.75 5.49 -10.57
N LEU A 164 0.68 4.99 -11.19
CA LEU A 164 0.70 4.33 -12.49
C LEU A 164 0.89 5.38 -13.59
N LEU A 165 1.94 5.22 -14.38
CA LEU A 165 2.30 6.09 -15.50
C LEU A 165 1.92 5.49 -16.86
N GLY A 166 1.76 4.18 -16.94
CA GLY A 166 1.48 3.50 -18.19
C GLY A 166 1.31 2.01 -18.05
N GLY A 167 0.99 1.37 -19.18
CA GLY A 167 0.93 -0.07 -19.28
C GLY A 167 0.78 -0.53 -20.72
N PHE A 168 1.34 -1.68 -21.04
CA PHE A 168 1.29 -2.26 -22.38
C PHE A 168 1.32 -3.79 -22.32
N GLU A 169 0.85 -4.41 -23.40
CA GLU A 169 0.92 -5.85 -23.61
C GLU A 169 1.97 -6.15 -24.68
N THR A 170 2.78 -7.18 -24.44
CA THR A 170 3.79 -7.63 -25.40
C THR A 170 3.23 -8.69 -26.35
N LYS A 171 3.95 -9.00 -27.42
CA LYS A 171 3.57 -10.07 -28.37
C LYS A 171 3.50 -11.47 -27.73
N THR A 172 4.17 -11.66 -26.58
CA THR A 172 4.13 -12.91 -25.82
C THR A 172 2.91 -12.98 -24.88
N GLY A 173 2.10 -11.93 -24.83
CA GLY A 173 0.94 -11.80 -23.95
C GLY A 173 1.29 -11.38 -22.53
N GLU A 174 2.55 -11.03 -22.24
CA GLU A 174 2.91 -10.47 -20.92
C GLU A 174 2.34 -9.07 -20.78
N GLN A 175 1.76 -8.80 -19.61
CA GLN A 175 1.24 -7.47 -19.27
C GLN A 175 2.26 -6.72 -18.42
N TRP A 176 2.64 -5.54 -18.88
CA TRP A 176 3.64 -4.70 -18.27
C TRP A 176 2.95 -3.46 -17.72
N LEU A 177 2.92 -3.32 -16.39
CA LEU A 177 2.42 -2.11 -15.72
C LEU A 177 3.62 -1.25 -15.30
N VAL A 178 3.53 0.06 -15.53
CA VAL A 178 4.64 0.99 -15.33
C VAL A 178 4.30 1.97 -14.22
N PHE A 179 5.04 1.89 -13.12
CA PHE A 179 4.86 2.74 -11.95
C PHE A 179 6.00 3.74 -11.83
N ARG A 180 5.69 4.94 -11.33
CA ARG A 180 6.70 5.93 -10.97
C ARG A 180 7.57 5.37 -9.85
N ASN A 181 8.89 5.49 -9.98
CA ASN A 181 9.84 5.04 -8.97
C ASN A 181 10.12 6.19 -7.97
N ASP A 182 9.21 6.38 -7.02
CA ASP A 182 9.35 7.38 -5.95
C ASP A 182 10.06 6.82 -4.70
N GLY A 183 10.34 5.52 -4.66
CA GLY A 183 11.04 4.87 -3.57
C GLY A 183 11.52 3.47 -3.93
N LYS A 184 12.71 3.11 -3.43
CA LYS A 184 13.36 1.82 -3.72
C LYS A 184 13.21 0.78 -2.61
N TYR A 185 12.81 1.22 -1.42
CA TYR A 185 12.77 0.39 -0.23
C TYR A 185 11.34 0.06 0.11
N SER A 186 11.11 -1.12 0.69
CA SER A 186 9.85 -1.45 1.33
C SER A 186 9.90 -1.21 2.84
N ALA A 187 8.74 -1.15 3.48
CA ALA A 187 8.70 -1.12 4.94
C ALA A 187 9.23 -2.43 5.57
N ALA A 188 9.16 -3.55 4.85
CA ALA A 188 9.82 -4.80 5.22
C ALA A 188 11.36 -4.65 5.25
N ASP A 189 11.95 -4.03 4.21
CA ASP A 189 13.38 -3.75 4.17
C ASP A 189 13.79 -2.86 5.34
N TYR A 190 12.95 -1.88 5.70
CA TYR A 190 13.20 -0.97 6.81
C TYR A 190 13.23 -1.69 8.14
N ALA A 191 12.22 -2.51 8.41
CA ALA A 191 12.16 -3.28 9.63
C ALA A 191 13.33 -4.28 9.73
N LYS A 192 13.73 -4.91 8.61
CA LYS A 192 14.90 -5.78 8.55
C LYS A 192 16.19 -5.05 8.88
N VAL A 193 16.51 -3.96 8.16
CA VAL A 193 17.75 -3.19 8.39
C VAL A 193 17.80 -2.67 9.82
N THR A 194 16.67 -2.21 10.34
CA THR A 194 16.59 -1.64 11.69
C THR A 194 16.77 -2.69 12.78
N SER A 195 16.13 -3.86 12.65
CA SER A 195 16.29 -4.98 13.60
C SER A 195 17.70 -5.57 13.57
N GLU A 196 18.33 -5.69 12.41
CA GLU A 196 19.74 -6.11 12.28
C GLU A 196 20.69 -5.12 12.97
N ASN A 197 20.41 -3.82 12.86
CA ASN A 197 21.17 -2.79 13.56
C ASN A 197 20.98 -2.88 15.09
N MET A 198 19.80 -3.29 15.57
CA MET A 198 19.56 -3.53 17.00
C MET A 198 20.36 -4.73 17.50
N THR A 199 20.40 -5.84 16.76
CA THR A 199 21.22 -7.01 17.10
C THR A 199 22.70 -6.64 17.19
N LYS A 200 23.23 -5.91 16.21
CA LYS A 200 24.64 -5.47 16.19
C LYS A 200 24.97 -4.58 17.39
N SER A 201 24.08 -3.63 17.71
CA SER A 201 24.27 -2.69 18.82
C SER A 201 24.28 -3.37 20.20
N ARG A 202 23.59 -4.50 20.36
CA ARG A 202 23.65 -5.32 21.59
C ARG A 202 24.88 -6.23 21.66
N SER A 203 25.31 -6.79 20.53
CA SER A 203 26.50 -7.66 20.46
C SER A 203 27.82 -6.92 20.71
N LEU A 204 27.87 -5.63 20.37
CA LEU A 204 28.95 -4.73 20.72
C LEU A 204 28.64 -4.14 22.10
N GLU A 205 29.11 -4.78 23.17
CA GLU A 205 29.07 -4.29 24.58
C GLU A 205 29.79 -2.93 24.81
N GLN A 206 29.99 -2.11 23.78
CA GLN A 206 30.78 -0.87 23.82
C GLN A 206 29.97 0.42 24.00
N ASN A 207 28.63 0.40 24.01
CA ASN A 207 27.81 1.63 24.00
C ASN A 207 26.97 1.90 25.26
N TYR A 208 27.34 1.36 26.42
CA TYR A 208 26.69 1.73 27.69
C TYR A 208 26.93 3.18 28.14
N TRP A 209 27.89 3.88 27.52
CA TRP A 209 28.28 5.23 27.94
C TRP A 209 27.43 6.37 27.37
N ASN A 210 26.51 6.11 26.42
CA ASN A 210 25.70 7.18 25.82
C ASN A 210 24.18 6.89 25.84
N HIS A 211 23.62 6.80 27.04
CA HIS A 211 22.17 6.62 27.28
C HIS A 211 21.32 7.66 26.53
N PHE A 212 21.82 8.91 26.44
CA PHE A 212 21.15 9.99 25.72
C PHE A 212 21.03 9.73 24.21
N ASP A 213 22.04 9.14 23.59
CA ASP A 213 22.00 8.80 22.16
C ASP A 213 21.00 7.66 21.88
N ASN A 214 20.92 6.68 22.78
CA ASN A 214 19.98 5.56 22.68
C ASN A 214 18.52 6.01 22.84
N GLU A 215 18.23 6.83 23.86
CA GLU A 215 16.89 7.40 24.01
C GLU A 215 16.49 8.24 22.79
N GLN A 216 17.41 9.04 22.26
CA GLN A 216 17.13 9.86 21.10
C GLN A 216 16.96 9.03 19.83
N ALA A 217 17.68 7.90 19.71
CA ALA A 217 17.49 6.94 18.63
C ALA A 217 16.10 6.29 18.70
N ILE A 218 15.67 5.84 19.88
CA ILE A 218 14.31 5.30 20.08
C ILE A 218 13.26 6.35 19.72
N LYS A 219 13.39 7.59 20.22
CA LYS A 219 12.46 8.69 19.89
C LYS A 219 12.39 8.98 18.38
N ARG A 220 13.54 8.98 17.69
CA ARG A 220 13.60 9.16 16.22
C ARG A 220 12.91 8.01 15.50
N ARG A 221 13.18 6.78 15.90
CA ARG A 221 12.54 5.59 15.34
C ARG A 221 11.04 5.60 15.53
N SER A 222 10.57 5.92 16.74
CA SER A 222 9.14 6.05 17.04
C SER A 222 8.50 7.11 16.16
N PHE A 223 9.14 8.29 15.99
CA PHE A 223 8.63 9.33 15.09
C PHE A 223 8.57 8.87 13.62
N PHE A 224 9.62 8.17 13.14
CA PHE A 224 9.65 7.61 11.79
C PHE A 224 8.52 6.58 11.57
N VAL A 225 8.36 5.62 12.49
CA VAL A 225 7.29 4.61 12.47
C VAL A 225 5.91 5.27 12.50
N MET A 226 5.73 6.31 13.31
CA MET A 226 4.46 7.02 13.39
C MET A 226 4.14 7.75 12.08
N LYS A 227 5.14 8.37 11.43
CA LYS A 227 4.98 8.99 10.10
C LYS A 227 4.69 7.96 9.01
N LEU A 228 5.37 6.82 9.06
CA LEU A 228 5.14 5.69 8.16
C LEU A 228 3.68 5.21 8.25
N PHE A 229 3.20 4.93 9.47
CA PHE A 229 1.85 4.43 9.66
C PHE A 229 0.78 5.49 9.33
N GLN A 230 1.01 6.77 9.68
CA GLN A 230 0.11 7.86 9.30
C GLN A 230 -0.10 7.96 7.79
N GLY A 231 0.97 7.83 6.99
CA GLY A 231 0.85 7.88 5.55
C GLY A 231 0.17 6.62 4.96
N VAL A 232 0.43 5.43 5.52
CA VAL A 232 -0.32 4.21 5.18
C VAL A 232 -1.82 4.40 5.41
N MET A 233 -2.21 4.87 6.60
CA MET A 233 -3.61 5.13 6.93
C MET A 233 -4.24 6.22 6.06
N SER A 234 -3.46 7.23 5.65
CA SER A 234 -3.91 8.25 4.70
C SER A 234 -4.19 7.68 3.31
N GLY A 235 -3.34 6.76 2.84
CA GLY A 235 -3.55 6.02 1.59
C GLY A 235 -4.77 5.10 1.66
N LEU A 236 -4.92 4.35 2.75
CA LEU A 236 -6.04 3.43 2.95
C LEU A 236 -7.38 4.17 3.08
N SER A 237 -7.42 5.25 3.87
CA SER A 237 -8.59 6.11 3.98
C SER A 237 -8.97 6.70 2.62
N TYR A 238 -7.99 7.10 1.80
CA TYR A 238 -8.29 7.55 0.44
C TYR A 238 -8.92 6.44 -0.40
N MET A 239 -8.44 5.20 -0.33
CA MET A 239 -9.05 4.09 -1.07
C MET A 239 -10.50 3.82 -0.63
N HIS A 240 -10.74 3.77 0.69
CA HIS A 240 -12.07 3.55 1.25
C HIS A 240 -13.06 4.68 0.89
N ASP A 241 -12.58 5.92 0.86
CA ASP A 241 -13.32 7.11 0.38
C ASP A 241 -13.75 7.01 -1.09
N HIS A 242 -13.09 6.15 -1.87
CA HIS A 242 -13.38 5.87 -3.27
C HIS A 242 -13.94 4.46 -3.46
N GLU A 243 -14.52 3.86 -2.42
CA GLU A 243 -15.19 2.54 -2.52
C GLU A 243 -14.25 1.43 -3.04
N ARG A 244 -12.97 1.50 -2.65
CA ARG A 244 -11.95 0.51 -2.98
C ARG A 244 -11.26 -0.03 -1.74
N LEU A 245 -11.04 -1.33 -1.70
CA LEU A 245 -10.26 -2.02 -0.68
C LEU A 245 -8.84 -2.34 -1.17
N HIS A 246 -7.91 -2.57 -0.26
CA HIS A 246 -6.53 -2.97 -0.56
C HIS A 246 -6.34 -4.50 -0.60
N GLN A 247 -6.86 -5.24 0.39
CA GLN A 247 -6.92 -6.71 0.42
C GLN A 247 -5.58 -7.45 0.28
N SER A 248 -4.48 -6.80 0.63
CA SER A 248 -3.13 -7.35 0.52
C SER A 248 -2.13 -6.48 1.28
N LEU A 249 -2.61 -5.84 2.35
CA LEU A 249 -1.84 -4.85 3.09
C LEU A 249 -0.80 -5.56 3.96
N GLY A 250 0.46 -5.17 3.83
CA GLY A 250 1.55 -5.74 4.60
C GLY A 250 2.84 -4.93 4.46
N PRO A 251 3.92 -5.30 5.17
CA PRO A 251 5.16 -4.52 5.16
C PRO A 251 5.79 -4.38 3.76
N SER A 252 5.61 -5.40 2.92
CA SER A 252 6.10 -5.42 1.54
C SER A 252 5.21 -4.62 0.57
N SER A 253 3.95 -4.31 0.92
CA SER A 253 3.06 -3.51 0.06
C SER A 253 3.19 -1.99 0.31
N VAL A 254 4.13 -1.58 1.16
CA VAL A 254 4.43 -0.17 1.46
C VAL A 254 5.81 0.21 0.93
N VAL A 255 5.86 1.16 0.00
CA VAL A 255 7.08 1.72 -0.58
C VAL A 255 7.53 2.95 0.19
N LEU A 256 8.84 3.07 0.43
CA LEU A 256 9.49 4.17 1.12
C LEU A 256 10.48 4.88 0.21
N ASN A 257 10.38 6.21 0.17
CA ASN A 257 11.36 7.08 -0.48
C ASN A 257 12.68 7.19 0.31
N THR A 258 12.65 6.96 1.62
CA THR A 258 13.83 6.93 2.50
C THR A 258 13.65 5.96 3.65
N MET A 259 14.74 5.37 4.13
CA MET A 259 14.79 4.56 5.37
C MET A 259 15.53 5.31 6.48
N THR A 260 16.01 6.52 6.20
CA THR A 260 16.80 7.31 7.15
C THR A 260 15.86 7.93 8.19
N GLU A 261 15.92 7.44 9.43
CA GLU A 261 15.06 7.91 10.54
C GLU A 261 15.18 9.44 10.78
N ARG A 262 16.34 10.03 10.51
CA ARG A 262 16.57 11.49 10.64
C ARG A 262 15.77 12.32 9.61
N ASP A 263 15.44 11.72 8.47
CA ASP A 263 14.72 12.36 7.38
C ASP A 263 13.22 12.05 7.43
N ALA A 264 12.70 11.57 8.57
CA ALA A 264 11.29 11.23 8.77
C ALA A 264 10.30 12.34 8.37
N ALA A 265 10.71 13.61 8.42
CA ALA A 265 9.90 14.74 7.99
C ALA A 265 9.60 14.73 6.47
N TYR A 266 10.47 14.10 5.68
CA TYR A 266 10.36 13.95 4.22
C TYR A 266 9.87 12.56 3.81
N LEU A 267 9.57 11.68 4.76
CA LEU A 267 9.05 10.35 4.49
C LEU A 267 7.65 10.44 3.87
N VAL A 268 7.50 9.86 2.69
CA VAL A 268 6.20 9.71 2.01
C VAL A 268 6.01 8.22 1.74
N PRO A 269 5.33 7.49 2.63
CA PRO A 269 5.06 6.07 2.41
C PRO A 269 3.91 5.93 1.41
N GLN A 270 4.05 4.96 0.49
CA GLN A 270 3.09 4.75 -0.59
C GLN A 270 2.62 3.30 -0.62
N LEU A 271 1.30 3.09 -0.64
CA LEU A 271 0.71 1.77 -0.85
C LEU A 271 0.85 1.36 -2.31
N ARG A 272 1.11 0.08 -2.53
CA ARG A 272 1.21 -0.58 -3.84
C ARG A 272 0.52 -1.95 -3.79
N ASP A 273 0.61 -2.69 -4.90
CA ASP A 273 0.11 -4.07 -5.01
C ASP A 273 -1.42 -4.19 -5.01
N LEU A 274 -2.09 -3.39 -5.85
CA LEU A 274 -3.56 -3.37 -5.93
C LEU A 274 -4.17 -4.50 -6.78
N ALA A 275 -3.44 -5.59 -7.00
CA ALA A 275 -3.90 -6.72 -7.82
C ALA A 275 -5.11 -7.45 -7.22
N PHE A 276 -5.28 -7.42 -5.90
CA PHE A 276 -6.45 -7.97 -5.19
C PHE A 276 -7.43 -6.89 -4.73
N SER A 277 -7.23 -5.63 -5.15
CA SER A 277 -8.14 -4.55 -4.77
C SER A 277 -9.57 -4.88 -5.16
N ALA A 278 -10.50 -4.74 -4.21
CA ALA A 278 -11.91 -5.04 -4.40
C ALA A 278 -12.73 -3.76 -4.47
N ASP A 279 -13.72 -3.75 -5.36
CA ASP A 279 -14.73 -2.71 -5.46
C ASP A 279 -15.83 -3.00 -4.42
N ILE A 280 -16.23 -1.98 -3.66
CA ILE A 280 -17.28 -2.06 -2.64
C ILE A 280 -18.41 -1.07 -2.89
N SER A 281 -18.54 -0.58 -4.13
CA SER A 281 -19.70 0.16 -4.58
C SER A 281 -20.94 -0.73 -4.56
N TYR A 282 -22.10 -0.15 -4.24
CA TYR A 282 -23.35 -0.92 -4.15
C TYR A 282 -23.71 -1.69 -5.42
N PRO A 283 -23.58 -1.14 -6.64
CA PRO A 283 -23.88 -1.88 -7.87
C PRO A 283 -23.03 -3.15 -8.01
N TYR A 284 -21.75 -3.07 -7.67
CA TYR A 284 -20.83 -4.20 -7.75
C TYR A 284 -21.19 -5.31 -6.74
N LEU A 285 -21.58 -4.93 -5.52
CA LEU A 285 -21.95 -5.88 -4.47
C LEU A 285 -23.29 -6.59 -4.73
N GLU A 286 -24.15 -6.02 -5.58
CA GLU A 286 -25.43 -6.59 -6.02
C GLU A 286 -25.27 -7.56 -7.20
N GLU A 287 -24.44 -7.23 -8.19
CA GLU A 287 -24.22 -8.05 -9.40
C GLU A 287 -23.45 -9.35 -9.11
N GLY A 288 -22.74 -9.39 -8.00
CA GLY A 288 -21.95 -10.55 -7.56
C GLY A 288 -20.46 -10.27 -7.70
N PRO A 289 -19.67 -10.60 -6.67
CA PRO A 289 -18.27 -10.20 -6.64
C PRO A 289 -17.40 -10.99 -7.63
N GLY A 290 -16.36 -10.35 -8.13
CA GLY A 290 -15.39 -10.95 -9.03
C GLY A 290 -14.56 -12.04 -8.36
N THR A 291 -14.08 -12.98 -9.17
CA THR A 291 -13.30 -14.18 -8.79
C THR A 291 -12.08 -13.87 -7.91
N LEU A 292 -11.36 -12.77 -8.16
CA LEU A 292 -10.21 -12.38 -7.32
C LEU A 292 -10.63 -12.03 -5.89
N SER A 293 -11.84 -11.52 -5.68
CA SER A 293 -12.35 -11.15 -4.34
C SER A 293 -13.20 -12.26 -3.69
N GLU A 294 -13.34 -13.41 -4.33
CA GLU A 294 -14.22 -14.48 -3.87
C GLU A 294 -13.88 -14.94 -2.44
N GLY A 295 -12.59 -15.03 -2.11
CA GLY A 295 -12.13 -15.37 -0.76
C GLY A 295 -12.68 -14.42 0.31
N LEU A 296 -12.62 -13.10 0.07
CA LEU A 296 -13.19 -12.08 0.97
C LEU A 296 -14.68 -12.32 1.20
N TRP A 297 -15.43 -12.50 0.11
CA TRP A 297 -16.89 -12.61 0.19
C TRP A 297 -17.37 -13.97 0.71
N ARG A 298 -16.56 -15.02 0.54
CA ARG A 298 -16.75 -16.31 1.19
C ARG A 298 -16.63 -16.16 2.71
N ARG A 299 -15.59 -15.45 3.19
CA ARG A 299 -15.44 -15.15 4.63
C ARG A 299 -16.59 -14.30 5.16
N ALA A 300 -17.02 -13.30 4.41
CA ALA A 300 -18.20 -12.50 4.75
C ALA A 300 -19.46 -13.38 4.89
N SER A 301 -19.70 -14.25 3.91
CA SER A 301 -20.85 -15.16 3.92
C SER A 301 -20.82 -16.12 5.11
N THR A 302 -19.64 -16.67 5.45
CA THR A 302 -19.44 -17.51 6.65
C THR A 302 -19.70 -16.75 7.95
N ALA A 303 -19.41 -15.44 7.97
CA ALA A 303 -19.73 -14.54 9.08
C ALA A 303 -21.20 -14.10 9.11
N GLY A 304 -22.05 -14.63 8.22
CA GLY A 304 -23.48 -14.29 8.17
C GLY A 304 -23.78 -12.95 7.48
N VAL A 305 -22.83 -12.41 6.72
CA VAL A 305 -22.95 -11.12 6.02
C VAL A 305 -23.51 -11.34 4.61
N PHE A 306 -24.70 -10.81 4.32
CA PHE A 306 -25.38 -11.04 3.05
C PHE A 306 -25.83 -9.78 2.33
N THR A 307 -26.16 -8.70 3.04
CA THR A 307 -26.62 -7.47 2.39
C THR A 307 -25.44 -6.67 1.81
N PRO A 308 -25.65 -5.87 0.74
CA PRO A 308 -24.59 -5.02 0.18
C PRO A 308 -23.98 -4.06 1.23
N MET A 309 -24.79 -3.51 2.12
CA MET A 309 -24.32 -2.62 3.19
C MET A 309 -23.41 -3.35 4.18
N GLU A 310 -23.80 -4.55 4.63
CA GLU A 310 -22.98 -5.35 5.54
C GLU A 310 -21.70 -5.85 4.85
N LYS A 311 -21.77 -6.25 3.58
CA LYS A 311 -20.59 -6.64 2.78
C LYS A 311 -19.60 -5.48 2.69
N ARG A 312 -20.07 -4.28 2.39
CA ARG A 312 -19.24 -3.07 2.37
C ARG A 312 -18.55 -2.84 3.72
N ALA A 313 -19.30 -2.93 4.82
CA ALA A 313 -18.76 -2.76 6.17
C ALA A 313 -17.74 -3.87 6.52
N PHE A 314 -18.02 -5.11 6.16
CA PHE A 314 -17.14 -6.27 6.37
C PHE A 314 -15.82 -6.08 5.63
N GLY A 315 -15.86 -5.71 4.35
CA GLY A 315 -14.65 -5.49 3.56
C GLY A 315 -13.78 -4.36 4.09
N ILE A 316 -14.38 -3.25 4.54
CA ILE A 316 -13.64 -2.17 5.21
C ILE A 316 -13.01 -2.68 6.52
N ALA A 317 -13.76 -3.44 7.32
CA ALA A 317 -13.25 -3.99 8.58
C ALA A 317 -12.09 -4.97 8.35
N ASP A 318 -12.12 -5.77 7.28
CA ASP A 318 -11.06 -6.69 6.88
C ASP A 318 -9.77 -5.94 6.50
N ASP A 319 -9.86 -4.85 5.72
CA ASP A 319 -8.71 -3.97 5.44
C ASP A 319 -8.15 -3.29 6.70
N ILE A 320 -9.02 -2.83 7.60
CA ILE A 320 -8.62 -2.21 8.88
C ILE A 320 -7.94 -3.23 9.81
N TYR A 321 -8.39 -4.47 9.77
CA TYR A 321 -7.77 -5.58 10.48
C TYR A 321 -6.33 -5.81 9.98
N GLU A 322 -6.10 -5.88 8.66
CA GLU A 322 -4.76 -5.96 8.08
C GLU A 322 -3.90 -4.75 8.47
N ALA A 323 -4.49 -3.54 8.50
CA ALA A 323 -3.80 -2.34 8.94
C ALA A 323 -3.38 -2.41 10.42
N GLY A 324 -4.17 -3.07 11.27
CA GLY A 324 -3.83 -3.36 12.66
C GLY A 324 -2.63 -4.31 12.80
N LEU A 325 -2.59 -5.38 12.00
CA LEU A 325 -1.43 -6.28 11.94
C LEU A 325 -0.18 -5.56 11.44
N LEU A 326 -0.32 -4.68 10.44
CA LEU A 326 0.77 -3.86 9.94
C LEU A 326 1.27 -2.85 10.99
N PHE A 327 0.36 -2.25 11.77
CA PHE A 327 0.71 -1.40 12.90
C PHE A 327 1.54 -2.16 13.93
N ALA A 328 1.09 -3.35 14.33
CA ALA A 328 1.84 -4.21 15.25
C ALA A 328 3.23 -4.53 14.69
N TYR A 329 3.31 -4.89 13.41
CA TYR A 329 4.60 -5.12 12.75
C TYR A 329 5.55 -3.91 12.87
N PHE A 330 5.06 -2.69 12.61
CA PHE A 330 5.89 -1.48 12.73
C PHE A 330 6.21 -1.11 14.18
N ALA A 331 5.35 -1.44 15.13
CA ALA A 331 5.55 -1.16 16.55
C ALA A 331 6.57 -2.11 17.20
N PHE A 332 6.65 -3.36 16.74
CA PHE A 332 7.53 -4.37 17.35
C PHE A 332 8.81 -4.60 16.56
N VAL A 333 8.72 -4.96 15.27
CA VAL A 333 9.88 -5.49 14.52
C VAL A 333 11.05 -4.50 14.44
N PRO A 334 10.86 -3.20 14.14
CA PRO A 334 11.96 -2.23 14.15
C PRO A 334 12.62 -2.02 15.52
N PHE A 335 12.00 -2.44 16.62
CA PHE A 335 12.50 -2.26 17.98
C PHE A 335 13.08 -3.53 18.59
N CYS A 336 12.92 -4.67 17.92
CA CYS A 336 13.43 -5.97 18.34
C CYS A 336 14.73 -6.36 17.62
N GLU A 337 15.41 -7.38 18.14
CA GLU A 337 16.53 -8.03 17.44
C GLU A 337 16.03 -8.77 16.19
N ALA A 338 16.88 -8.85 15.18
CA ALA A 338 16.58 -9.60 13.97
C ALA A 338 16.26 -11.07 14.30
N GLY A 339 15.11 -11.55 13.80
CA GLY A 339 14.65 -12.92 14.02
C GLY A 339 13.93 -13.15 15.35
N ALA A 340 13.87 -12.16 16.26
CA ALA A 340 13.10 -12.28 17.49
C ALA A 340 11.58 -12.30 17.23
N MET A 341 11.15 -11.62 16.16
CA MET A 341 9.74 -11.47 15.83
C MET A 341 9.55 -11.31 14.32
N ASP A 342 8.59 -12.02 13.75
CA ASP A 342 8.17 -11.89 12.35
C ASP A 342 6.65 -11.67 12.25
N SER A 343 6.16 -11.37 11.04
CA SER A 343 4.74 -11.07 10.80
C SER A 343 3.81 -12.20 11.26
N LEU A 344 4.19 -13.46 11.03
CA LEU A 344 3.38 -14.62 11.39
C LEU A 344 3.33 -14.83 12.90
N SER A 345 4.46 -14.64 13.58
CA SER A 345 4.54 -14.76 15.04
C SER A 345 3.72 -13.67 15.72
N LEU A 346 3.78 -12.43 15.21
CA LEU A 346 2.94 -11.32 15.69
C LEU A 346 1.45 -11.61 15.53
N GLN A 347 1.08 -12.09 14.35
CA GLN A 347 -0.30 -12.45 14.07
C GLN A 347 -0.78 -13.54 15.03
N ARG A 348 -0.02 -14.63 15.20
CA ARG A 348 -0.33 -15.70 16.15
C ARG A 348 -0.43 -15.19 17.59
N LEU A 349 0.49 -14.32 17.98
CA LEU A 349 0.49 -13.73 19.32
C LEU A 349 -0.79 -12.93 19.58
N LEU A 350 -1.18 -12.06 18.64
CA LEU A 350 -2.36 -11.22 18.79
C LEU A 350 -3.66 -12.02 18.64
N GLU A 351 -3.77 -12.88 17.63
CA GLU A 351 -4.98 -13.65 17.34
C GLU A 351 -5.19 -14.80 18.32
N SER A 352 -4.15 -15.58 18.62
CA SER A 352 -4.28 -16.83 19.38
C SER A 352 -3.99 -16.66 20.86
N THR A 353 -2.90 -15.96 21.20
CA THR A 353 -2.47 -15.81 22.60
C THR A 353 -3.32 -14.78 23.32
N PHE A 354 -3.39 -13.56 22.77
CA PHE A 354 -4.12 -12.46 23.39
C PHE A 354 -5.58 -12.38 22.95
N ARG A 355 -6.00 -13.13 21.92
CA ARG A 355 -7.38 -13.11 21.40
C ARG A 355 -7.88 -11.70 21.09
N LEU A 356 -6.98 -10.86 20.57
CA LEU A 356 -7.18 -9.44 20.28
C LEU A 356 -7.46 -8.57 21.53
N ASP A 357 -7.18 -9.07 22.73
CA ASP A 357 -7.17 -8.28 23.96
C ASP A 357 -5.89 -7.43 24.04
N LEU A 358 -6.03 -6.17 23.66
CA LEU A 358 -4.94 -5.20 23.64
C LEU A 358 -4.47 -4.80 25.05
N GLU A 359 -5.33 -4.89 26.07
CA GLU A 359 -4.91 -4.60 27.44
C GLU A 359 -4.02 -5.72 27.96
N ALA A 360 -4.37 -6.98 27.70
CA ALA A 360 -3.52 -8.13 28.01
C ALA A 360 -2.20 -8.11 27.25
N THR A 361 -2.16 -7.56 26.03
CA THR A 361 -0.92 -7.42 25.24
C THR A 361 0.05 -6.37 25.80
N ARG A 362 -0.44 -5.43 26.63
CA ARG A 362 0.37 -4.35 27.22
C ARG A 362 1.22 -4.83 28.40
N GLU A 363 0.73 -5.83 29.13
CA GLU A 363 1.43 -6.46 30.26
C GLU A 363 2.58 -7.35 29.78
#